data_AF-A0A0D6PWH4-F1
#
_entry.id   AF-A0A0D6PWH4-F1
#
_cell.length_a   1.000
_cell.length_b   1.000
_cell.length_c   1.000
_cell.angle_alpha   90.00
_cell.angle_beta   90.00
_cell.angle_gamma   90.00
#
_symmetry.space_group_name_H-M   'P 1'
#
loop_
_entity.id
_entity.type
_entity.pdbx_description
1 polymer ?
#
loop_
_entity_poly.entity_id
_entity_poly.type
_entity_poly.pdbx_seq_one_letter_code
_entity_poly.pdbx_strand_id
1 'polypeptide(L)' 'MLDREQAGREACPTAAVIDSQSIKAPHAKTSGYDAGKKVVGRKRHIAVDTDERLLMVILIPADISDSVGAQMILDAIRKR' A
#
# COMPACT_ATOMS: atom_id res chain seq x y z
N MET A 1 -14.51 -10.58 6.04
CA MET A 1 -15.10 -9.54 5.17
C MET A 1 -16.54 -9.94 4.87
N LEU A 2 -17.49 -9.52 5.70
CA LEU A 2 -18.91 -9.95 5.58
C LEU A 2 -19.54 -9.56 4.24
N ASP A 3 -19.07 -8.48 3.66
CA ASP A 3 -19.51 -7.98 2.37
C ASP A 3 -18.97 -8.80 1.18
N ARG A 4 -17.81 -9.47 1.33
CA ARG A 4 -17.37 -10.50 0.37
C ARG A 4 -18.31 -11.70 0.38
N GLU A 5 -18.69 -12.16 1.56
CA GLU A 5 -19.61 -13.28 1.72
C GLU A 5 -20.99 -12.94 1.13
N GLN A 6 -21.47 -11.71 1.32
CA GLN A 6 -22.69 -11.21 0.67
C GLN A 6 -22.59 -11.18 -0.86
N ALA A 7 -21.38 -10.99 -1.40
CA ALA A 7 -21.10 -11.09 -2.84
C ALA A 7 -20.84 -12.53 -3.31
N GLY A 8 -21.05 -13.54 -2.46
CA GLY A 8 -20.84 -14.96 -2.78
C GLY A 8 -19.36 -15.36 -2.88
N ARG A 9 -18.45 -14.58 -2.27
CA ARG A 9 -17.01 -14.84 -2.24
C ARG A 9 -16.56 -15.31 -0.85
N GLU A 10 -15.43 -16.02 -0.80
CA GLU A 10 -14.77 -16.35 0.46
C GLU A 10 -14.35 -15.07 1.20
N ALA A 11 -14.54 -15.07 2.53
CA ALA A 11 -14.20 -13.94 3.40
C ALA A 11 -12.70 -13.59 3.36
N CYS A 12 -11.85 -14.59 3.11
CA CYS A 12 -10.42 -14.44 2.90
C CYS A 12 -10.14 -14.30 1.40
N PRO A 13 -9.59 -13.17 0.92
CA PRO A 13 -9.23 -13.02 -0.49
C PRO A 13 -7.99 -13.86 -0.84
N THR A 14 -7.99 -14.47 -2.03
CA THR A 14 -6.88 -15.30 -2.51
C THR A 14 -5.83 -14.52 -3.31
N ALA A 15 -6.17 -13.30 -3.75
CA ALA A 15 -5.29 -12.44 -4.52
C ALA A 15 -5.43 -10.97 -4.09
N ALA A 16 -4.35 -10.21 -4.28
CA ALA A 16 -4.29 -8.79 -3.99
C ALA A 16 -3.44 -8.05 -5.04
N VAL A 17 -3.79 -6.79 -5.28
CA VAL A 17 -3.01 -5.85 -6.10
C VAL A 17 -2.35 -4.85 -5.18
N ILE A 18 -1.05 -4.61 -5.38
CA ILE A 18 -0.28 -3.61 -4.65
C ILE A 18 0.12 -2.50 -5.61
N ASP A 19 -0.19 -1.27 -5.24
CA ASP A 19 0.25 -0.09 -5.97
C ASP A 19 0.97 0.91 -5.04
N SER A 20 1.82 1.75 -5.63
CA SER A 20 2.59 2.77 -4.93
C SER A 20 2.34 4.17 -5.50
N GLN A 21 2.21 5.16 -4.60
CA GLN A 21 2.10 6.55 -5.01
C GLN A 21 2.93 7.48 -4.13
N SER A 22 3.80 8.26 -4.75
CA SER A 22 4.55 9.34 -4.10
C SER A 22 3.69 10.60 -4.10
N ILE A 23 3.52 11.20 -2.92
CA ILE A 23 2.73 12.40 -2.69
C ILE A 23 3.60 13.47 -2.04
N LYS A 24 3.35 14.74 -2.37
CA LYS A 24 3.98 15.86 -1.68
C LYS A 24 3.53 15.86 -0.22
N ALA A 25 4.48 15.92 0.69
CA ALA A 25 4.22 15.87 2.13
C ALA A 25 5.11 16.89 2.88
N PRO A 26 4.87 18.21 2.72
CA PRO A 26 5.78 19.26 3.18
C PRO A 26 5.94 19.35 4.70
N HIS A 27 5.00 18.81 5.47
CA HIS A 27 5.02 18.82 6.95
C HIS A 27 5.26 17.43 7.57
N ALA A 28 5.71 16.45 6.76
CA ALA A 28 5.98 15.13 7.29
C ALA A 28 7.27 15.12 8.13
N LYS A 29 7.22 14.50 9.32
CA LYS A 29 8.43 14.28 10.15
C LYS A 29 9.52 13.49 9.43
N THR A 30 9.12 12.59 8.53
CA THR A 30 10.00 11.83 7.66
C THR A 30 9.51 11.95 6.21
N SER A 31 10.41 12.34 5.32
CA SER A 31 10.15 12.53 3.88
C SER A 31 11.38 12.14 3.07
N GLY A 32 11.16 11.75 1.83
CA GLY A 32 12.20 11.43 0.85
C GLY A 32 11.97 12.14 -0.47
N TYR A 33 12.96 12.11 -1.35
CA TYR A 33 12.83 12.64 -2.71
C TYR A 33 12.71 11.50 -3.72
N ASP A 34 11.56 11.42 -4.37
CA ASP A 34 11.35 10.54 -5.53
C ASP A 34 11.83 11.27 -6.78
N ALA A 35 13.01 10.88 -7.29
CA ALA A 35 13.60 11.49 -8.48
C ALA A 35 12.80 11.21 -9.76
N GLY A 36 12.14 10.06 -9.86
CA GLY A 36 11.34 9.69 -11.03
C GLY A 36 10.08 10.54 -11.14
N LYS A 37 9.47 10.88 -10.00
CA LYS A 37 8.28 11.74 -9.94
C LYS A 37 8.60 13.22 -9.67
N LYS A 38 9.86 13.53 -9.33
CA LYS A 38 10.33 14.86 -8.89
C LYS A 38 9.50 15.40 -7.72
N VAL A 39 9.25 14.55 -6.73
CA VAL A 39 8.42 14.85 -5.56
C VAL A 39 9.23 14.67 -4.28
N VAL A 40 9.29 15.72 -3.46
CA VAL A 40 9.68 15.60 -2.05
C VAL A 40 8.44 15.26 -1.24
N GLY A 41 8.44 14.14 -0.54
CA GLY A 41 7.35 13.78 0.34
C GLY A 41 7.37 12.33 0.79
N ARG A 42 6.21 11.69 0.77
CA ARG A 42 6.04 10.29 1.23
C ARG A 42 5.48 9.45 0.11
N LYS A 43 5.77 8.15 0.15
CA LYS A 43 5.19 7.15 -0.75
C LYS A 43 4.25 6.26 0.03
N ARG A 44 3.01 6.16 -0.44
CA ARG A 44 2.00 5.23 0.10
C ARG A 44 2.02 3.96 -0.73
N HIS A 45 2.07 2.83 -0.06
CA HIS A 45 1.82 1.51 -0.64
C HIS A 45 0.45 1.05 -0.17
N ILE A 46 -0.39 0.65 -1.12
CA ILE A 46 -1.76 0.22 -0.84
C ILE A 46 -1.94 -1.16 -1.43
N ALA A 47 -2.43 -2.09 -0.61
CA ALA A 47 -2.91 -3.38 -1.06
C ALA A 47 -4.43 -3.40 -1.04
N VAL A 48 -5.02 -3.84 -2.15
CA VAL A 48 -6.46 -4.11 -2.28
C VAL A 48 -6.70 -5.53 -2.74
N ASP A 49 -7.85 -6.11 -2.40
CA ASP A 49 -8.28 -7.38 -2.99
C ASP A 49 -8.91 -7.19 -4.39
N THR A 50 -9.35 -8.29 -4.99
CA THR A 50 -9.94 -8.30 -6.34
C THR A 50 -11.27 -7.56 -6.47
N ASP A 51 -11.91 -7.27 -5.35
CA ASP A 51 -13.17 -6.53 -5.28
C ASP A 51 -12.93 -5.14 -4.65
N GLU A 52 -11.70 -4.63 -4.78
CA GLU A 52 -11.26 -3.28 -4.41
C GLU A 52 -11.29 -2.97 -2.90
N ARG A 53 -11.34 -3.99 -2.04
CA ARG A 53 -11.33 -3.80 -0.59
C ARG A 53 -9.93 -3.56 -0.07
N LEU A 54 -9.79 -2.56 0.80
CA LEU A 54 -8.51 -2.22 1.42
C LEU A 54 -8.01 -3.33 2.35
N LEU A 55 -6.83 -3.88 2.05
CA LEU A 55 -6.17 -4.90 2.87
C LEU A 55 -5.12 -4.30 3.80
N MET A 56 -4.29 -3.41 3.26
CA MET A 56 -3.17 -2.80 3.99
C MET A 56 -2.78 -1.46 3.38
N VAL A 57 -2.33 -0.53 4.23
CA VAL A 57 -1.72 0.73 3.82
C VAL A 57 -0.47 0.97 4.63
N ILE A 58 0.64 1.27 3.95
CA ILE A 58 1.90 1.66 4.59
C ILE A 58 2.37 2.97 3.97
N LEU A 59 2.88 3.89 4.80
CA LEU A 59 3.48 5.16 4.36
C LEU A 59 4.97 5.19 4.70
N ILE A 60 5.82 5.34 3.70
CA ILE A 60 7.28 5.43 3.84
C ILE A 60 7.80 6.75 3.21
N PRO A 61 9.05 7.16 3.49
CA PRO A 61 9.70 8.23 2.73
C PRO A 61 9.70 7.93 1.22
N ALA A 62 9.59 8.97 0.38
CA ALA A 62 9.37 8.76 -1.06
C ALA A 62 10.58 8.24 -1.86
N ASP A 63 11.77 8.33 -1.28
CA ASP A 63 13.03 7.81 -1.81
C ASP A 63 13.22 6.30 -1.59
N ILE A 64 12.37 5.66 -0.77
CA ILE A 64 12.41 4.21 -0.58
C ILE A 64 11.87 3.50 -1.83
N SER A 65 12.52 2.41 -2.23
CA SER A 65 12.15 1.65 -3.42
C SER A 65 10.81 0.93 -3.28
N ASP A 66 10.11 0.76 -4.39
CA ASP A 66 8.78 0.17 -4.39
C ASP A 66 8.80 -1.30 -3.95
N SER A 67 9.87 -2.04 -4.30
CA SER A 67 10.06 -3.43 -3.90
C SER A 67 10.18 -3.58 -2.39
N VAL A 68 10.86 -2.64 -1.70
CA VAL A 68 10.95 -2.65 -0.23
C VAL A 68 9.57 -2.36 0.37
N GLY A 69 8.87 -1.35 -0.14
CA GLY A 69 7.50 -1.05 0.31
C GLY A 69 6.52 -2.21 0.09
N ALA A 70 6.62 -2.91 -1.04
CA ALA A 70 5.81 -4.10 -1.34
C ALA A 70 6.13 -5.25 -0.38
N GLN A 71 7.42 -5.50 -0.07
CA GLN A 71 7.78 -6.52 0.91
C GLN A 71 7.21 -6.22 2.30
N MET A 72 7.23 -4.95 2.74
CA MET A 72 6.62 -4.54 4.00
C MET A 72 5.11 -4.81 4.04
N ILE A 73 4.40 -4.61 2.92
CA ILE A 73 2.98 -4.95 2.79
C ILE A 73 2.77 -6.45 2.94
N LEU A 74 3.56 -7.29 2.26
CA LEU A 74 3.44 -8.75 2.32
C LEU A 74 3.68 -9.27 3.74
N ASP A 75 4.71 -8.76 4.42
CA ASP A 75 5.03 -9.13 5.80
C ASP A 75 3.92 -8.70 6.78
N ALA A 76 3.31 -7.54 6.55
CA ALA A 76 2.22 -7.04 7.38
C ALA A 76 0.91 -7.82 7.17
N ILE A 77 0.60 -8.22 5.93
CA ILE A 77 -0.58 -9.04 5.62
C ILE A 77 -0.45 -10.45 6.21
N ARG A 78 0.74 -11.07 6.13
CA ARG A 78 0.97 -12.42 6.68
C ARG A 78 0.88 -12.51 8.21
N LYS A 79 1.03 -11.39 8.92
CA LYS A 79 0.96 -11.32 10.39
C LYS A 79 -0.45 -11.08 10.93
N ARG A 80 -1.43 -10.89 10.05
CA ARG A 80 -2.83 -10.67 10.38
C ARG A 80 -3.60 -11.99 10.39
#